data_AF-M5G9A2-F1
#
_entry.id   AF-M5G9A2-F1
#
_cell.length_a   1.000
_cell.length_b   1.000
_cell.length_c   1.000
_cell.angle_alpha   90.00
_cell.angle_beta   90.00
_cell.angle_gamma   90.00
#
_symmetry.space_group_name_H-M   'P 1'
#
loop_
_entity.id
_entity.type
_entity.pdbx_description
1 polymer ?
#
loop_
_entity_poly.entity_id
_entity_poly.type
_entity_poly.pdbx_seq_one_letter_code
_entity_poly.pdbx_strand_id
1 'polypeptide(L)' 'HTDSLSATIHATITDGVAIGHPCCGVHNCHTPLTFTHNHFCSQHQDLNAVCAVTGCHLKA' A
#
# COMPACT_ATOMS: atom_id res chain seq x y z
N HIS A 1 42.12 -0.76 -18.74
CA HIS A 1 41.30 -1.87 -18.22
C HIS A 1 40.07 -1.28 -17.55
N THR A 2 39.01 -1.08 -18.33
CA THR A 2 37.73 -0.56 -17.83
C THR A 2 36.91 -1.74 -17.30
N ASP A 3 36.64 -1.72 -16.00
CA ASP A 3 35.82 -2.69 -15.29
C ASP A 3 34.37 -2.60 -15.78
N SER A 4 33.91 -3.62 -16.50
CA SER A 4 32.51 -3.78 -16.89
C SER A 4 31.72 -4.29 -15.68
N LEU A 5 31.20 -3.39 -14.86
CA LEU A 5 30.25 -3.74 -13.81
C LEU A 5 28.90 -4.13 -14.48
N SER A 6 28.66 -5.43 -14.60
CA SER A 6 27.39 -5.97 -15.13
C SER A 6 26.30 -5.81 -14.08
N ALA A 7 25.40 -4.85 -14.29
CA ALA A 7 24.20 -4.70 -13.46
C ALA A 7 23.06 -5.56 -14.03
N THR A 8 22.59 -6.52 -13.26
CA THR A 8 21.43 -7.34 -13.62
C THR A 8 20.16 -6.61 -13.21
N ILE A 9 19.30 -6.26 -14.17
CA ILE A 9 18.03 -5.60 -13.92
C ILE A 9 16.94 -6.69 -13.92
N HIS A 10 16.25 -6.84 -12.80
CA HIS A 10 15.11 -7.76 -12.69
C HIS A 10 13.82 -6.94 -12.85
N ALA A 11 13.10 -7.16 -13.94
CA ALA A 11 11.78 -6.57 -14.17
C ALA A 11 10.70 -7.58 -13.77
N THR A 12 9.78 -7.17 -12.91
CA THR A 12 8.59 -7.95 -12.54
C THR A 12 7.38 -7.34 -13.23
N ILE A 13 6.66 -8.13 -14.03
CA ILE A 13 5.36 -7.77 -14.57
C ILE A 13 4.31 -8.25 -13.56
N THR A 14 3.64 -7.33 -12.88
CA THR A 14 2.42 -7.65 -12.13
C THR A 14 1.25 -7.56 -13.11
N ASP A 15 0.42 -8.60 -13.20
CA ASP A 15 -0.88 -8.45 -13.82
C ASP A 15 -1.64 -7.40 -13.01
N GLY A 16 -2.07 -6.30 -13.63
CA GLY A 16 -2.91 -5.29 -12.98
C GLY A 16 -4.26 -5.85 -12.47
N VAL A 17 -4.48 -7.17 -12.54
CA VAL A 17 -5.55 -7.95 -11.92
C VAL A 17 -5.32 -8.16 -10.42
N ALA A 18 -4.26 -7.59 -9.84
CA ALA A 18 -4.30 -7.15 -8.45
C ALA A 18 -4.90 -5.73 -8.31
N ILE A 19 -5.99 -5.39 -9.02
CA ILE A 19 -7.01 -4.54 -8.40
C ILE A 19 -7.66 -5.40 -7.33
N GLY A 20 -6.90 -5.65 -6.26
CA GLY A 20 -7.33 -6.45 -5.14
C GLY A 20 -8.69 -5.93 -4.70
N HIS A 21 -9.60 -6.85 -4.37
CA HIS A 21 -10.86 -6.51 -3.74
C HIS A 21 -10.58 -5.40 -2.72
N PRO A 22 -11.21 -4.21 -2.85
CA PRO A 22 -10.90 -3.09 -1.97
C PRO A 22 -11.07 -3.55 -0.51
N CYS A 23 -9.94 -3.68 0.19
CA CYS A 23 -9.86 -4.20 1.56
C CYS A 23 -9.31 -3.12 2.47
N CYS A 24 -9.61 -3.24 3.76
CA CYS A 24 -9.02 -2.37 4.76
C CYS A 24 -7.49 -2.48 4.76
N GLY A 25 -6.78 -1.36 4.82
CA GLY A 25 -5.32 -1.29 4.91
C GLY A 25 -4.72 -1.80 6.23
N VAL A 26 -5.54 -2.36 7.13
CA VAL A 26 -5.09 -3.00 8.38
C VAL A 26 -4.92 -4.49 8.12
N HIS A 27 -3.75 -5.01 8.48
CA HIS A 27 -3.43 -6.43 8.31
C HIS A 27 -4.47 -7.32 9.01
N ASN A 28 -4.94 -8.36 8.33
CA ASN A 28 -5.94 -9.32 8.83
C ASN A 28 -7.31 -8.72 9.19
N CYS A 29 -7.61 -7.52 8.68
CA CYS A 29 -8.96 -6.95 8.79
C CYS A 29 -9.88 -7.54 7.70
N HIS A 30 -10.96 -8.17 8.12
CA HIS A 30 -11.97 -8.77 7.22
C HIS A 30 -13.21 -7.87 7.05
N THR A 31 -13.24 -6.71 7.70
CA THR A 31 -14.37 -5.77 7.59
C THR A 31 -14.36 -5.13 6.21
N PRO A 32 -15.48 -5.17 5.45
CA PRO A 32 -15.55 -4.57 4.13
C PRO A 32 -15.40 -3.05 4.20
N LEU A 33 -14.84 -2.46 3.15
CA LEU A 33 -14.78 -1.01 3.03
C LEU A 33 -16.19 -0.43 2.82
N THR A 34 -16.43 0.72 3.43
CA THR A 34 -17.69 1.47 3.23
C THR A 34 -17.84 1.93 1.78
N PHE A 35 -16.73 2.33 1.16
CA PHE A 35 -16.66 2.71 -0.24
C PHE A 35 -15.39 2.13 -0.86
N THR A 36 -15.43 1.84 -2.16
CA THR A 36 -14.29 1.29 -2.91
C THR A 36 -13.07 2.21 -2.95
N HIS A 37 -13.24 3.50 -2.67
CA HIS A 37 -12.15 4.49 -2.60
C HIS A 37 -11.55 4.65 -1.20
N ASN A 38 -12.15 4.06 -0.16
CA ASN A 38 -11.62 4.19 1.21
C ASN A 38 -10.39 3.31 1.39
N HIS A 39 -9.37 3.81 2.07
CA HIS A 39 -8.20 2.99 2.42
C HIS A 39 -8.45 2.13 3.66
N PHE A 40 -9.40 2.53 4.51
CA PHE A 40 -9.73 1.88 5.77
C PHE A 40 -11.24 1.64 5.90
N CYS A 41 -11.62 0.55 6.58
CA CYS A 41 -13.02 0.27 6.89
C CYS A 41 -13.56 1.24 7.96
N SER A 42 -14.86 1.20 8.22
CA SER A 42 -15.50 2.07 9.23
C SER A 42 -14.94 1.92 10.64
N GLN A 43 -14.32 0.78 10.97
CA GLN A 43 -13.69 0.52 12.27
C GLN A 43 -12.29 1.12 12.40
N HIS A 44 -11.65 1.49 11.29
CA HIS A 44 -10.29 2.02 11.23
C HIS A 44 -10.24 3.38 10.52
N GLN A 45 -11.36 4.10 10.50
CA GLN A 45 -11.48 5.38 9.82
C GLN A 45 -10.57 6.46 10.42
N ASP A 46 -10.26 6.33 11.71
CA ASP A 46 -9.28 7.09 12.47
C ASP A 46 -7.85 6.99 11.90
N LEU A 47 -7.48 5.86 11.28
CA LEU A 47 -6.18 5.72 10.59
C LEU A 47 -6.07 6.58 9.34
N ASN A 48 -7.19 7.05 8.79
CA ASN A 48 -7.20 7.95 7.65
C ASN A 48 -6.66 9.35 8.00
N ALA A 49 -6.58 9.69 9.29
CA ALA A 49 -5.96 10.92 9.78
C ALA A 49 -4.46 10.77 10.11
N VAL A 50 -3.93 9.54 10.05
CA VAL A 50 -2.53 9.22 10.37
C VAL A 50 -1.70 9.27 9.10
N CYS A 51 -0.54 9.93 9.16
CA CYS A 51 0.38 9.97 8.04
C CYS A 51 0.88 8.56 7.70
N ALA A 52 0.89 8.21 6.41
CA ALA A 52 1.40 6.92 5.93
C ALA A 52 2.93 6.77 6.12
N VAL A 53 3.64 7.86 6.42
CA VAL A 53 5.08 7.86 6.66
C VAL A 53 5.34 7.48 8.12
N THR A 54 5.99 6.34 8.33
CA THR A 54 6.43 5.90 9.65
C THR A 54 7.34 6.96 10.30
N GLY A 55 7.00 7.40 11.52
CA GLY A 55 7.73 8.47 12.22
C GLY A 55 7.27 9.90 11.89
N CYS A 56 6.30 10.07 10.98
CA CYS A 56 5.62 11.35 10.80
C CYS A 56 4.45 11.46 11.78
N HIS A 57 4.50 12.46 12.66
CA HIS A 57 3.46 12.72 13.67
C HIS A 57 2.53 13.87 13.25
N LEU A 58 2.68 14.35 12.01
CA LEU A 58 1.77 15.32 11.43
C LEU A 58 0.49 14.60 11.02
N LYS A 59 -0.65 15.29 11.16
CA LYS A 59 -1.91 14.80 10.59
C LYS A 59 -1.79 14.78 9.07
N ALA A 60 -2.32 13.72 8.46
CA ALA A 60 -2.37 13.56 7.01
C ALA A 60 -3.25 14.62 6.33
#